data_AF-A0AAV2TH61-F1
#
_entry.id   AF-A0AAV2TH61-F1
#
_cell.length_a   1.000
_cell.length_b   1.000
_cell.length_c   1.000
_cell.angle_alpha   90.00
_cell.angle_beta   90.00
_cell.angle_gamma   90.00
#
_symmetry.space_group_name_H-M   'P 1'
#
loop_
_entity.id
_entity.type
_entity.pdbx_description
1 polymer ?
#
loop_
_entity_poly.entity_id
_entity_poly.type
_entity_poly.pdbx_seq_one_letter_code
_entity_poly.pdbx_strand_id
1 'polypeptide(L)'
;MNEKLSEFLISTDLFETKEDKKEKAEYIHFLQGLGTKWVSEVARLKKQKTHFTGDHVPCKVMVQGSTVIGVSFKGSDVDAVMLVPNFIDRSDFFDSFVSKLKTSDKVKNLTPVPDTFVPLIRLWVLGIKVDLLISVLGTSYVPSRLDFTQPVGDLYNNMDEVSIRSLSGLHMAYEVKNLLSASPLFLALLRTVRVWVSARSLGSYVQGFPSSAAWTVLALYVCKQAMGDPLEGMKAPGNCICKYDDRGPEDSQTENHCNHSLTCLVHSFFGLFASWPWPKPVIIDPQRYSSEMSEMCWDSESNPHDLMPIITPVFPYINAAYTVRRVTRQIVLDELKRGRDIVRSVASGEKNWNELFQQYDLRYEYRHYIFITFKAVSQNELNVVGGLIDANIRVFLQELENVESITSTRAALVPVIANENDAADYQRVWVVGMAIEPGPRLPDGTRARKRVDVTACWDSFIHTLSQKDPSTNFKAKLTHEYRKRRG
;
A
#
# COMPACT_ATOMS: atom_id res chain seq x y z
N MET A 1 14.50 18.46 -20.04
CA MET A 1 14.47 17.68 -18.77
C MET A 1 13.24 16.78 -18.63
N ASN A 2 12.04 17.27 -18.96
CA ASN A 2 10.80 16.49 -18.88
C ASN A 2 10.80 15.26 -19.81
N GLU A 3 11.28 15.42 -21.04
CA GLU A 3 11.38 14.32 -22.02
C GLU A 3 12.25 13.19 -21.48
N LYS A 4 13.42 13.48 -20.92
CA LYS A 4 14.32 12.48 -20.33
C LYS A 4 13.67 11.67 -19.19
N LEU A 5 12.83 12.29 -18.36
CA LEU A 5 12.12 11.58 -17.29
C LEU A 5 10.99 10.71 -17.86
N SER A 6 10.22 11.24 -18.81
CA SER A 6 9.17 10.49 -19.50
C SER A 6 9.74 9.30 -20.28
N GLU A 7 10.84 9.50 -21.01
CA GLU A 7 11.58 8.45 -21.71
C GLU A 7 12.10 7.39 -20.74
N PHE A 8 12.66 7.80 -19.59
CA PHE A 8 13.08 6.86 -18.55
C PHE A 8 11.90 5.99 -18.10
N LEU A 9 10.77 6.60 -17.73
CA LEU A 9 9.59 5.85 -17.27
C LEU A 9 9.07 4.87 -18.34
N ILE A 10 9.07 5.28 -19.61
CA ILE A 10 8.67 4.42 -20.73
C ILE A 10 9.68 3.26 -20.90
N SER A 11 10.98 3.54 -20.87
CA SER A 11 12.04 2.55 -21.07
C SER A 11 12.08 1.45 -20.02
N THR A 12 11.59 1.75 -18.80
CA THR A 12 11.54 0.76 -17.72
C THR A 12 10.45 -0.30 -17.91
N ASP A 13 9.45 -0.05 -18.77
CA ASP A 13 8.34 -0.98 -19.09
C ASP A 13 7.64 -1.60 -17.85
N LEU A 14 7.60 -0.85 -16.74
CA LEU A 14 7.15 -1.37 -15.44
C LEU A 14 5.63 -1.44 -15.31
N PHE A 15 4.89 -0.57 -16.01
CA PHE A 15 3.46 -0.41 -15.83
C PHE A 15 2.64 -1.28 -16.77
N GLU A 16 1.44 -1.66 -16.33
CA GLU A 16 0.51 -2.45 -17.14
C GLU A 16 0.09 -1.77 -18.45
N THR A 17 0.03 -2.57 -19.52
CA THR A 17 -0.44 -2.16 -20.83
C THR A 17 -1.97 -2.20 -20.93
N LYS A 18 -2.52 -1.92 -22.11
CA LYS A 18 -3.97 -2.06 -22.35
C LYS A 18 -4.39 -3.53 -22.38
N GLU A 19 -3.50 -4.40 -22.86
CA GLU A 19 -3.68 -5.84 -22.95
C GLU A 19 -3.76 -6.45 -21.55
N ASP A 20 -2.81 -6.10 -20.66
CA ASP A 20 -2.83 -6.53 -19.24
C ASP A 20 -4.17 -6.18 -18.57
N LYS A 21 -4.69 -4.97 -18.84
CA LYS A 21 -5.99 -4.51 -18.29
C LYS A 21 -7.17 -5.26 -18.87
N LYS A 22 -7.12 -5.62 -20.16
CA LYS A 22 -8.18 -6.40 -20.81
C LYS A 22 -8.24 -7.80 -20.22
N GLU A 23 -7.08 -8.43 -20.05
CA GLU A 23 -6.93 -9.73 -19.41
C GLU A 23 -7.50 -9.70 -17.98
N LYS A 24 -7.11 -8.72 -17.16
CA LYS A 24 -7.67 -8.52 -15.81
C LYS A 24 -9.19 -8.33 -15.82
N ALA A 25 -9.76 -7.66 -16.84
CA ALA A 25 -11.20 -7.48 -16.95
C ALA A 25 -11.95 -8.81 -17.19
N GLU A 26 -11.37 -9.73 -17.96
CA GLU A 26 -11.94 -11.07 -18.19
C GLU A 26 -12.02 -11.87 -16.88
N TYR A 27 -11.01 -11.74 -16.01
CA TYR A 27 -10.96 -12.41 -14.71
C TYR A 27 -12.04 -11.91 -13.76
N ILE A 28 -12.26 -10.60 -13.76
CA ILE A 28 -13.31 -9.95 -12.97
C ILE A 28 -14.69 -10.32 -13.49
N HIS A 29 -14.88 -10.36 -14.81
CA HIS A 29 -16.14 -10.81 -15.40
C HIS A 29 -16.44 -12.27 -15.04
N PHE A 30 -15.43 -13.15 -15.04
CA PHE A 30 -15.57 -14.53 -14.60
C PHE A 30 -16.02 -14.62 -13.13
N LEU A 31 -15.37 -13.89 -12.23
CA LEU A 31 -15.74 -13.85 -10.80
C LEU A 31 -17.15 -13.29 -10.59
N GLN A 32 -17.54 -12.24 -11.32
CA GLN A 32 -18.89 -11.70 -11.27
C GLN A 32 -19.94 -12.70 -11.77
N GLY A 33 -19.60 -13.53 -12.76
CA GLY A 33 -20.46 -14.62 -13.22
C GLY A 33 -20.72 -15.67 -12.14
N LEU A 34 -19.69 -16.05 -11.38
CA LEU A 34 -19.84 -16.96 -10.23
C LEU A 34 -20.63 -16.30 -9.09
N GLY A 35 -20.31 -15.05 -8.76
CA GLY A 35 -20.99 -14.26 -7.73
C GLY A 35 -22.48 -14.07 -8.03
N THR A 36 -22.83 -13.76 -9.28
CA THR A 36 -24.22 -13.56 -9.71
C THR A 36 -25.06 -14.82 -9.50
N LYS A 37 -24.52 -15.99 -9.87
CA LYS A 37 -25.19 -17.28 -9.65
C LYS A 37 -25.33 -17.58 -8.16
N TRP A 38 -24.26 -17.36 -7.39
CA TRP A 38 -24.25 -17.59 -5.95
C TRP A 38 -25.27 -16.71 -5.21
N VAL A 39 -25.28 -15.39 -5.42
CA VAL A 39 -26.25 -14.49 -4.77
C VAL A 39 -27.68 -14.87 -5.12
N SER A 40 -27.95 -15.26 -6.37
CA SER A 40 -29.28 -15.73 -6.79
C SER A 40 -29.70 -17.02 -6.06
N GLU A 41 -28.75 -17.95 -5.84
CA GLU A 41 -28.98 -19.17 -5.07
C GLU A 41 -29.28 -18.86 -3.59
N VAL A 42 -28.51 -17.96 -2.98
CA VAL A 42 -28.73 -17.52 -1.58
C VAL A 42 -30.07 -16.80 -1.44
N ALA A 43 -30.43 -15.91 -2.37
CA ALA A 43 -31.72 -15.23 -2.37
C ALA A 43 -32.90 -16.23 -2.37
N ARG A 44 -32.82 -17.28 -3.19
CA ARG A 44 -33.82 -18.36 -3.22
C ARG A 44 -33.86 -19.14 -1.91
N LEU A 45 -32.70 -19.50 -1.34
CA LEU A 45 -32.60 -20.25 -0.09
C LEU A 45 -33.16 -19.45 1.10
N LYS A 46 -32.84 -18.16 1.18
CA LYS A 46 -33.33 -17.23 2.21
C LYS A 46 -34.75 -16.70 1.91
N LYS A 47 -35.41 -17.18 0.85
CA LYS A 47 -36.76 -16.76 0.41
C LYS A 47 -36.91 -15.25 0.24
N GLN A 48 -35.87 -14.58 -0.24
CA GLN A 48 -35.85 -13.14 -0.47
C GLN A 48 -36.64 -12.80 -1.73
N LYS A 49 -37.51 -11.79 -1.64
CA LYS A 49 -38.19 -11.22 -2.79
C LYS A 49 -37.24 -10.25 -3.49
N THR A 50 -36.56 -10.71 -4.52
CA THR A 50 -35.60 -9.90 -5.28
C THR A 50 -36.11 -9.68 -6.70
N HIS A 51 -36.08 -8.42 -7.16
CA HIS A 51 -36.36 -8.05 -8.55
C HIS A 51 -35.07 -7.62 -9.22
N PHE A 52 -34.29 -8.59 -9.68
CA PHE A 52 -33.08 -8.31 -10.43
C PHE A 52 -33.45 -7.95 -11.88
N THR A 53 -33.18 -6.72 -12.27
CA THR A 53 -33.45 -6.14 -13.59
C THR A 53 -32.18 -5.44 -14.09
N GLY A 54 -32.20 -4.83 -15.29
CA GLY A 54 -31.00 -4.19 -15.87
C GLY A 54 -30.28 -3.23 -14.92
N ASP A 55 -31.01 -2.44 -14.14
CA ASP A 55 -30.45 -1.46 -13.19
C ASP A 55 -30.19 -2.03 -11.79
N HIS A 56 -30.77 -3.18 -11.47
CA HIS A 56 -30.67 -3.83 -10.16
C HIS A 56 -30.09 -5.24 -10.33
N VAL A 57 -28.79 -5.38 -10.13
CA VAL A 57 -28.10 -6.65 -10.36
C VAL A 57 -27.91 -7.44 -9.06
N PRO A 58 -27.74 -8.78 -9.13
CA PRO A 58 -27.52 -9.59 -7.93
C PRO A 58 -26.19 -9.32 -7.25
N CYS A 59 -25.13 -9.08 -8.02
CA CYS A 59 -23.82 -8.70 -7.49
C CYS A 59 -23.04 -7.91 -8.53
N LYS A 60 -21.98 -7.25 -8.07
CA LYS A 60 -20.99 -6.62 -8.96
C LYS A 60 -19.59 -6.84 -8.42
N VAL A 61 -18.65 -7.22 -9.27
CA VAL A 61 -17.24 -7.30 -8.88
C VAL A 61 -16.50 -6.15 -9.55
N MET A 62 -15.86 -5.33 -8.74
CA MET A 62 -15.17 -4.13 -9.22
C MET A 62 -13.71 -4.17 -8.81
N VAL A 63 -12.82 -3.89 -9.76
CA VAL A 63 -11.40 -3.67 -9.47
C VAL A 63 -11.26 -2.35 -8.70
N GLN A 64 -10.31 -2.29 -7.78
CA GLN A 64 -9.95 -1.09 -7.04
C GLN A 64 -8.42 -0.89 -7.03
N GLY A 65 -7.94 0.12 -6.30
CA GLY A 65 -6.50 0.33 -6.09
C GLY A 65 -5.72 0.72 -7.35
N SER A 66 -4.45 0.30 -7.40
CA SER A 66 -3.48 0.77 -8.41
C SER A 66 -3.85 0.42 -9.85
N THR A 67 -4.55 -0.70 -10.06
CA THR A 67 -5.00 -1.15 -11.39
C THR A 67 -5.96 -0.13 -12.00
N VAL A 68 -6.97 0.29 -11.23
CA VAL A 68 -7.95 1.29 -11.68
C VAL A 68 -7.27 2.62 -11.95
N ILE A 69 -6.41 3.07 -11.02
CA ILE A 69 -5.71 4.36 -11.10
C ILE A 69 -4.73 4.41 -12.29
N GLY A 70 -4.26 3.27 -12.80
CA GLY A 70 -3.33 3.20 -13.94
C GLY A 70 -1.86 3.26 -13.54
N VAL A 71 -1.55 2.86 -12.30
CA VAL A 71 -0.20 2.83 -11.72
C VAL A 71 0.20 1.44 -11.24
N SER A 72 -0.55 0.40 -11.59
CA SER A 72 -0.17 -0.99 -11.31
C SER A 72 1.07 -1.39 -12.11
N PHE A 73 1.98 -2.12 -11.46
CA PHE A 73 3.13 -2.71 -12.15
C PHE A 73 2.72 -4.04 -12.80
N LYS A 74 3.41 -4.44 -13.86
CA LYS A 74 3.18 -5.75 -14.51
C LYS A 74 3.29 -6.89 -13.51
N GLY A 75 2.38 -7.85 -13.60
CA GLY A 75 2.32 -9.00 -12.69
C GLY A 75 1.84 -8.69 -11.26
N SER A 76 1.45 -7.44 -10.96
CA SER A 76 0.83 -7.12 -9.66
C SER A 76 -0.51 -7.83 -9.51
N ASP A 77 -0.87 -8.10 -8.26
CA ASP A 77 -2.18 -8.62 -7.90
C ASP A 77 -3.32 -7.66 -8.27
N VAL A 78 -4.53 -8.20 -8.23
CA VAL A 78 -5.76 -7.47 -8.48
C VAL A 78 -6.52 -7.34 -7.16
N ASP A 79 -6.58 -6.12 -6.65
CA ASP A 79 -7.52 -5.79 -5.59
C ASP A 79 -8.92 -5.65 -6.20
N ALA A 80 -9.88 -6.43 -5.70
CA ALA A 80 -11.26 -6.39 -6.13
C ALA A 80 -12.21 -6.34 -4.93
N VAL A 81 -13.39 -5.74 -5.13
CA VAL A 81 -14.49 -5.77 -4.16
C VAL A 81 -15.73 -6.37 -4.82
N MET A 82 -16.34 -7.35 -4.17
CA MET A 82 -17.65 -7.86 -4.51
C MET A 82 -18.72 -7.10 -3.73
N LEU A 83 -19.56 -6.37 -4.46
CA LEU A 83 -20.74 -5.71 -3.92
C LEU A 83 -21.88 -6.71 -3.91
N VAL A 84 -22.56 -6.82 -2.77
CA VAL A 84 -23.69 -7.73 -2.57
C VAL A 84 -24.85 -7.04 -1.84
N PRO A 85 -26.08 -7.54 -1.98
CA PRO A 85 -27.24 -7.05 -1.25
C PRO A 85 -27.21 -7.33 0.25
N ASN A 86 -28.02 -6.59 1.01
CA ASN A 86 -28.14 -6.67 2.48
C ASN A 86 -28.57 -8.02 3.06
N PHE A 87 -29.14 -8.92 2.26
CA PHE A 87 -29.54 -10.25 2.73
C PHE A 87 -28.40 -11.28 2.69
N ILE A 88 -27.22 -10.90 2.17
CA ILE A 88 -26.02 -11.73 2.17
C ILE A 88 -25.24 -11.48 3.45
N ASP A 89 -25.00 -12.54 4.22
CA ASP A 89 -24.16 -12.47 5.40
C ASP A 89 -22.68 -12.64 5.00
N ARG A 90 -21.75 -12.02 5.74
CA ARG A 90 -20.30 -12.23 5.48
C ARG A 90 -19.88 -13.69 5.66
N SER A 91 -20.55 -14.45 6.53
CA SER A 91 -20.33 -15.90 6.65
C SER A 91 -20.69 -16.63 5.35
N ASP A 92 -21.76 -16.24 4.65
CA ASP A 92 -22.12 -16.84 3.36
C ASP A 92 -20.98 -16.69 2.34
N PHE A 93 -20.26 -15.56 2.37
CA PHE A 93 -19.10 -15.29 1.51
C PHE A 93 -17.89 -16.17 1.86
N PHE A 94 -17.64 -16.42 3.14
CA PHE A 94 -16.54 -17.29 3.57
C PHE A 94 -16.86 -18.79 3.54
N ASP A 95 -18.15 -19.17 3.45
CA ASP A 95 -18.60 -20.56 3.44
C ASP A 95 -19.13 -20.99 2.06
N SER A 96 -20.34 -20.54 1.72
CA SER A 96 -21.08 -21.00 0.54
C SER A 96 -20.46 -20.47 -0.76
N PHE A 97 -19.95 -19.24 -0.78
CA PHE A 97 -19.25 -18.70 -1.94
C PHE A 97 -17.87 -19.33 -2.13
N VAL A 98 -17.13 -19.59 -1.05
CA VAL A 98 -15.88 -20.37 -1.10
C VAL A 98 -16.15 -21.75 -1.70
N SER A 99 -17.24 -22.40 -1.31
CA SER A 99 -17.68 -23.68 -1.90
C SER A 99 -18.01 -23.53 -3.39
N LYS A 100 -18.67 -22.44 -3.78
CA LYS A 100 -18.94 -22.11 -5.19
C LYS A 100 -17.66 -21.92 -5.99
N LEU A 101 -16.69 -21.17 -5.47
CA LEU A 101 -15.40 -20.91 -6.12
C LEU A 101 -14.63 -22.22 -6.36
N LYS A 102 -14.65 -23.15 -5.41
CA LYS A 102 -14.01 -24.48 -5.52
C LYS A 102 -14.59 -25.34 -6.64
N THR A 103 -15.79 -25.06 -7.14
CA THR A 103 -16.39 -25.81 -8.26
C THR A 103 -15.74 -25.52 -9.60
N SER A 104 -14.95 -24.45 -9.72
CA SER A 104 -14.25 -24.11 -10.96
C SER A 104 -12.78 -24.49 -10.90
N ASP A 105 -12.34 -25.23 -11.91
CA ASP A 105 -10.95 -25.58 -12.18
C ASP A 105 -10.04 -24.36 -12.42
N LYS A 106 -10.61 -23.23 -12.87
CA LYS A 106 -9.92 -21.94 -13.09
C LYS A 106 -9.50 -21.23 -11.80
N VAL A 107 -10.07 -21.62 -10.66
CA VAL A 107 -9.74 -21.06 -9.34
C VAL A 107 -8.70 -21.95 -8.67
N LYS A 108 -7.55 -21.38 -8.31
CA LYS A 108 -6.45 -22.05 -7.59
C LYS A 108 -6.11 -21.27 -6.32
N ASN A 109 -5.38 -21.91 -5.39
CA ASN A 109 -4.82 -21.28 -4.18
C ASN A 109 -5.84 -20.44 -3.36
N LEU A 110 -7.09 -20.91 -3.31
CA LEU A 110 -8.19 -20.24 -2.62
C LEU A 110 -7.98 -20.26 -1.10
N THR A 111 -7.79 -19.08 -0.52
CA THR A 111 -7.48 -18.88 0.90
C THR A 111 -8.41 -17.82 1.50
N PRO A 112 -9.46 -18.22 2.24
CA PRO A 112 -10.28 -17.30 3.02
C PRO A 112 -9.48 -16.66 4.15
N VAL A 113 -9.67 -15.36 4.37
CA VAL A 113 -9.02 -14.59 5.45
C VAL A 113 -10.09 -13.74 6.17
N PRO A 114 -10.91 -14.36 7.04
CA PRO A 114 -12.01 -13.66 7.72
C PRO A 114 -11.54 -12.77 8.87
N ASP A 115 -10.43 -13.12 9.53
CA ASP A 115 -9.97 -12.49 10.78
C ASP A 115 -8.98 -11.35 10.53
N THR A 116 -9.37 -10.38 9.71
CA THR A 116 -8.58 -9.17 9.42
C THR A 116 -9.42 -7.90 9.50
N PHE A 117 -8.75 -6.75 9.59
CA PHE A 117 -9.40 -5.44 9.64
C PHE A 117 -10.37 -5.19 8.47
N VAL A 118 -10.02 -5.71 7.29
CA VAL A 118 -10.91 -5.83 6.13
C VAL A 118 -10.84 -7.29 5.67
N PRO A 119 -11.89 -8.10 5.92
CA PRO A 119 -11.93 -9.52 5.56
C PRO A 119 -11.92 -9.74 4.05
N LEU A 120 -11.22 -10.78 3.58
CA LEU A 120 -11.04 -11.03 2.15
C LEU A 120 -10.78 -12.49 1.80
N ILE A 121 -10.96 -12.84 0.52
CA ILE A 121 -10.54 -14.12 -0.04
C ILE A 121 -9.37 -13.87 -0.98
N ARG A 122 -8.24 -14.53 -0.75
CA ARG A 122 -7.11 -14.57 -1.71
C ARG A 122 -7.29 -15.76 -2.62
N LEU A 123 -7.16 -15.57 -3.92
CA LEU A 123 -7.29 -16.64 -4.89
C LEU A 123 -6.47 -16.37 -6.14
N TRP A 124 -6.22 -17.40 -6.92
CA TRP A 124 -5.65 -17.29 -8.25
C TRP A 124 -6.75 -17.62 -9.26
N VAL A 125 -6.98 -16.71 -10.20
CA VAL A 125 -7.93 -16.91 -11.30
C VAL A 125 -7.13 -16.82 -12.59
N LEU A 126 -7.10 -17.92 -13.36
CA LEU A 126 -6.42 -17.96 -14.66
C LEU A 126 -4.96 -17.46 -14.61
N GLY A 127 -4.26 -17.76 -13.51
CA GLY A 127 -2.84 -17.41 -13.34
C GLY A 127 -2.56 -16.03 -12.72
N ILE A 128 -3.57 -15.22 -12.41
CA ILE A 128 -3.40 -13.95 -11.68
C ILE A 128 -3.92 -14.06 -10.25
N LYS A 129 -3.15 -13.51 -9.31
CA LYS A 129 -3.54 -13.36 -7.91
C LYS A 129 -4.59 -12.25 -7.76
N VAL A 130 -5.70 -12.57 -7.10
CA VAL A 130 -6.81 -11.66 -6.78
C VAL A 130 -7.01 -11.65 -5.26
N ASP A 131 -7.05 -10.45 -4.69
CA ASP A 131 -7.47 -10.22 -3.31
C ASP A 131 -8.91 -9.66 -3.37
N LEU A 132 -9.90 -10.52 -3.07
CA LEU A 132 -11.33 -10.23 -3.22
C LEU A 132 -11.98 -9.89 -1.88
N LEU A 133 -12.31 -8.61 -1.70
CA LEU A 133 -13.09 -8.10 -0.58
C LEU A 133 -14.60 -8.32 -0.81
N ILE A 134 -15.39 -8.19 0.25
CA ILE A 134 -16.86 -8.12 0.20
C ILE A 134 -17.36 -6.81 0.79
N SER A 135 -18.32 -6.18 0.13
CA SER A 135 -19.06 -5.03 0.68
C SER A 135 -20.56 -5.31 0.56
N VAL A 136 -21.23 -5.40 1.72
CA VAL A 136 -22.67 -5.60 1.82
C VAL A 136 -23.33 -4.22 1.77
N LEU A 137 -24.10 -3.96 0.72
CA LEU A 137 -24.84 -2.70 0.55
C LEU A 137 -26.10 -2.70 1.42
N GLY A 138 -26.60 -1.51 1.76
CA GLY A 138 -27.85 -1.35 2.53
C GLY A 138 -29.13 -1.77 1.78
N THR A 139 -29.03 -2.05 0.48
CA THR A 139 -30.15 -2.37 -0.41
C THR A 139 -30.29 -3.87 -0.67
N SER A 140 -31.49 -4.33 -1.03
CA SER A 140 -31.78 -5.71 -1.44
C SER A 140 -31.35 -6.04 -2.88
N TYR A 141 -30.57 -5.16 -3.50
CA TYR A 141 -29.98 -5.28 -4.83
C TYR A 141 -28.65 -4.52 -4.88
N VAL A 142 -27.87 -4.71 -5.94
CA VAL A 142 -26.70 -3.88 -6.26
C VAL A 142 -27.04 -2.98 -7.45
N PRO A 143 -26.82 -1.66 -7.38
CA PRO A 143 -27.09 -0.78 -8.51
C PRO A 143 -26.11 -1.06 -9.67
N SER A 144 -26.59 -0.98 -10.91
CA SER A 144 -25.77 -1.19 -12.11
C SER A 144 -24.61 -0.19 -12.21
N ARG A 145 -24.78 1.01 -11.64
CA ARG A 145 -23.77 2.08 -11.53
C ARG A 145 -23.73 2.61 -10.10
N LEU A 146 -22.53 2.76 -9.56
CA LEU A 146 -22.33 3.46 -8.30
C LEU A 146 -22.11 4.93 -8.59
N ASP A 147 -22.75 5.79 -7.82
CA ASP A 147 -22.53 7.23 -7.84
C ASP A 147 -21.75 7.63 -6.58
N PHE A 148 -20.48 8.00 -6.76
CA PHE A 148 -19.63 8.48 -5.66
C PHE A 148 -19.80 9.98 -5.40
N THR A 149 -20.59 10.69 -6.20
CA THR A 149 -20.83 12.13 -6.01
C THR A 149 -21.91 12.42 -4.97
N GLN A 150 -22.69 11.40 -4.58
CA GLN A 150 -23.72 11.51 -3.57
C GLN A 150 -23.12 11.76 -2.17
N PRO A 151 -23.86 12.41 -1.25
CA PRO A 151 -23.41 12.61 0.13
C PRO A 151 -23.00 11.29 0.81
N VAL A 152 -22.01 11.33 1.70
CA VAL A 152 -21.50 10.15 2.42
C VAL A 152 -22.61 9.36 3.13
N GLY A 153 -23.60 10.05 3.72
CA GLY A 153 -24.75 9.41 4.36
C GLY A 153 -25.61 8.59 3.40
N ASP A 154 -25.80 9.06 2.16
CA ASP A 154 -26.53 8.34 1.12
C ASP A 154 -25.64 7.24 0.52
N LEU A 155 -24.37 7.58 0.26
CA LEU A 155 -23.18 6.73 0.13
C LEU A 155 -23.34 5.33 0.70
N TYR A 156 -23.32 5.37 2.02
CA TYR A 156 -23.07 4.26 2.91
C TYR A 156 -24.28 3.95 3.77
N ASN A 157 -25.47 4.38 3.33
CA ASN A 157 -26.71 4.21 4.07
C ASN A 157 -26.94 2.73 4.42
N ASN A 158 -27.18 2.43 5.69
CA ASN A 158 -27.36 1.08 6.25
C ASN A 158 -26.21 0.09 5.94
N MET A 159 -24.99 0.58 5.70
CA MET A 159 -23.80 -0.25 5.59
C MET A 159 -23.07 -0.31 6.94
N ASP A 160 -22.55 -1.48 7.28
CA ASP A 160 -21.67 -1.62 8.44
C ASP A 160 -20.25 -1.11 8.13
N GLU A 161 -19.46 -0.87 9.18
CA GLU A 161 -18.10 -0.35 9.05
C GLU A 161 -17.18 -1.17 8.14
N VAL A 162 -17.30 -2.51 8.15
CA VAL A 162 -16.45 -3.40 7.35
C VAL A 162 -16.81 -3.26 5.86
N SER A 163 -18.10 -3.18 5.55
CA SER A 163 -18.57 -2.96 4.18
C SER A 163 -18.17 -1.58 3.65
N ILE A 164 -18.23 -0.54 4.50
CA ILE A 164 -17.75 0.81 4.17
C ILE A 164 -16.24 0.79 3.87
N ARG A 165 -15.43 0.22 4.76
CA ARG A 165 -13.97 0.09 4.57
C ARG A 165 -13.65 -0.69 3.29
N SER A 166 -14.37 -1.76 3.01
CA SER A 166 -14.19 -2.58 1.80
C SER A 166 -14.52 -1.82 0.51
N LEU A 167 -15.46 -0.86 0.56
CA LEU A 167 -15.84 -0.01 -0.57
C LEU A 167 -14.93 1.22 -0.72
N SER A 168 -14.27 1.66 0.35
CA SER A 168 -13.45 2.89 0.38
C SER A 168 -12.32 2.89 -0.65
N GLY A 169 -11.73 1.74 -0.98
CA GLY A 169 -10.67 1.66 -2.00
C GLY A 169 -11.19 1.95 -3.42
N LEU A 170 -12.45 1.63 -3.70
CA LEU A 170 -13.11 1.96 -4.96
C LEU A 170 -13.45 3.46 -5.02
N HIS A 171 -13.96 4.02 -3.92
CA HIS A 171 -14.22 5.46 -3.79
C HIS A 171 -12.92 6.27 -3.94
N MET A 172 -11.83 5.84 -3.29
CA MET A 172 -10.52 6.47 -3.42
C MET A 172 -10.05 6.46 -4.88
N ALA A 173 -10.20 5.33 -5.58
CA ALA A 173 -9.80 5.24 -6.98
C ALA A 173 -10.62 6.15 -7.90
N TYR A 174 -11.91 6.38 -7.60
CA TYR A 174 -12.75 7.35 -8.28
C TYR A 174 -12.24 8.78 -8.08
N GLU A 175 -12.01 9.20 -6.84
CA GLU A 175 -11.49 10.55 -6.54
C GLU A 175 -10.11 10.80 -7.14
N VAL A 176 -9.21 9.81 -7.04
CA VAL A 176 -7.90 9.89 -7.68
C VAL A 176 -8.06 10.12 -9.18
N LYS A 177 -8.94 9.36 -9.86
CA LYS A 177 -9.15 9.50 -11.31
C LYS A 177 -9.69 10.86 -11.70
N ASN A 178 -10.66 11.39 -10.93
CA ASN A 178 -11.20 12.71 -11.18
C ASN A 178 -10.08 13.75 -11.15
N LEU A 179 -9.22 13.70 -10.12
CA LEU A 179 -8.08 14.61 -10.02
C LEU A 179 -7.05 14.40 -11.15
N LEU A 180 -6.71 13.15 -11.47
CA LEU A 180 -5.76 12.83 -12.56
C LEU A 180 -6.27 13.27 -13.94
N SER A 181 -7.58 13.38 -14.14
CA SER A 181 -8.16 13.83 -15.41
C SER A 181 -7.88 15.29 -15.73
N ALA A 182 -7.54 16.11 -14.71
CA ALA A 182 -7.24 17.52 -14.89
C ALA A 182 -5.91 17.76 -15.61
N SER A 183 -4.93 16.84 -15.50
CA SER A 183 -3.67 16.94 -16.23
C SER A 183 -2.96 15.58 -16.38
N PRO A 184 -2.48 15.23 -17.59
CA PRO A 184 -1.71 14.01 -17.81
C PRO A 184 -0.40 13.98 -17.00
N LEU A 185 0.13 15.15 -16.60
CA LEU A 185 1.33 15.27 -15.77
C LEU A 185 1.13 14.69 -14.37
N PHE A 186 -0.10 14.67 -13.86
CA PHE A 186 -0.39 14.14 -12.52
C PHE A 186 -0.24 12.62 -12.46
N LEU A 187 -0.67 11.92 -13.52
CA LEU A 187 -0.43 10.48 -13.63
C LEU A 187 1.07 10.20 -13.77
N ALA A 188 1.78 11.03 -14.53
CA ALA A 188 3.23 10.92 -14.66
C ALA A 188 3.97 11.16 -13.34
N LEU A 189 3.57 12.14 -12.53
CA LEU A 189 4.10 12.36 -11.17
C LEU A 189 3.86 11.13 -10.30
N LEU A 190 2.62 10.62 -10.26
CA LEU A 190 2.28 9.47 -9.43
C LEU A 190 3.08 8.22 -9.83
N ARG A 191 3.26 7.99 -11.14
CA ARG A 191 4.13 6.92 -11.67
C ARG A 191 5.58 7.12 -11.26
N THR A 192 6.09 8.35 -11.35
CA THR A 192 7.45 8.71 -10.93
C THR A 192 7.68 8.36 -9.45
N VAL A 193 6.77 8.82 -8.58
CA VAL A 193 6.82 8.54 -7.14
C VAL A 193 6.77 7.03 -6.89
N ARG A 194 5.89 6.30 -7.57
CA ARG A 194 5.76 4.85 -7.39
C ARG A 194 7.04 4.09 -7.79
N VAL A 195 7.68 4.48 -8.89
CA VAL A 195 8.96 3.88 -9.34
C VAL A 195 10.05 4.17 -8.31
N TRP A 196 10.14 5.40 -7.81
CA TRP A 196 11.08 5.76 -6.74
C TRP A 196 10.83 4.98 -5.45
N VAL A 197 9.58 4.91 -4.96
CA VAL A 197 9.22 4.14 -3.77
C VAL A 197 9.61 2.67 -3.91
N SER A 198 9.37 2.08 -5.08
CA SER A 198 9.76 0.70 -5.38
C SER A 198 11.27 0.53 -5.35
N ALA A 199 12.00 1.37 -6.13
CA ALA A 199 13.44 1.32 -6.23
C ALA A 199 14.13 1.50 -4.86
N ARG A 200 13.58 2.34 -3.98
CA ARG A 200 14.14 2.62 -2.64
C ARG A 200 13.57 1.71 -1.54
N SER A 201 12.71 0.75 -1.91
CA SER A 201 12.04 -0.19 -1.01
C SER A 201 11.24 0.49 0.13
N LEU A 202 10.54 1.58 -0.18
CA LEU A 202 9.80 2.42 0.77
C LEU A 202 8.29 2.15 0.81
N GLY A 203 7.81 1.08 0.16
CA GLY A 203 6.38 0.79 -0.02
C GLY A 203 5.79 -0.28 0.90
N SER A 204 6.59 -0.88 1.80
CA SER A 204 6.16 -2.02 2.60
C SER A 204 5.45 -1.59 3.89
N TYR A 205 4.13 -1.45 3.84
CA TYR A 205 3.32 -1.09 5.02
C TYR A 205 3.44 -2.12 6.16
N VAL A 206 3.57 -3.41 5.82
CA VAL A 206 3.77 -4.49 6.80
C VAL A 206 5.09 -4.37 7.56
N GLN A 207 6.07 -3.64 7.02
CA GLN A 207 7.34 -3.35 7.72
C GLN A 207 7.35 -1.97 8.42
N GLY A 208 6.22 -1.25 8.31
CA GLY A 208 6.04 0.08 8.83
C GLY A 208 6.55 1.19 7.92
N PHE A 209 6.50 1.04 6.60
CA PHE A 209 6.64 2.18 5.68
C PHE A 209 5.25 2.75 5.31
N PRO A 210 5.17 3.98 4.74
CA PRO A 210 3.91 4.48 4.21
C PRO A 210 3.34 3.52 3.16
N SER A 211 2.02 3.30 3.21
CA SER A 211 1.33 2.42 2.25
C SER A 211 1.33 3.00 0.83
N SER A 212 0.99 2.19 -0.17
CA SER A 212 0.77 2.69 -1.53
C SER A 212 -0.30 3.78 -1.59
N ALA A 213 -1.33 3.72 -0.72
CA ALA A 213 -2.36 4.76 -0.63
C ALA A 213 -1.77 6.07 -0.10
N ALA A 214 -0.91 6.01 0.93
CA ALA A 214 -0.24 7.19 1.49
C ALA A 214 0.60 7.91 0.44
N TRP A 215 1.44 7.18 -0.31
CA TRP A 215 2.24 7.78 -1.40
C TRP A 215 1.38 8.41 -2.50
N THR A 216 0.23 7.82 -2.80
CA THR A 216 -0.75 8.41 -3.73
C THR A 216 -1.29 9.73 -3.18
N VAL A 217 -1.71 9.79 -1.91
CA VAL A 217 -2.19 11.02 -1.26
C VAL A 217 -1.14 12.11 -1.30
N LEU A 218 0.13 11.81 -0.98
CA LEU A 218 1.21 12.78 -1.06
C LEU A 218 1.38 13.35 -2.48
N ALA A 219 1.32 12.51 -3.51
CA ALA A 219 1.40 12.97 -4.89
C ALA A 219 0.19 13.83 -5.29
N LEU A 220 -1.03 13.42 -4.90
CA LEU A 220 -2.25 14.18 -5.17
C LEU A 220 -2.27 15.54 -4.46
N TYR A 221 -1.71 15.63 -3.26
CA TYR A 221 -1.57 16.90 -2.55
C TYR A 221 -0.76 17.90 -3.37
N VAL A 222 0.35 17.46 -4.00
CA VAL A 222 1.15 18.30 -4.90
C VAL A 222 0.36 18.67 -6.17
N CYS A 223 -0.41 17.73 -6.72
CA CYS A 223 -1.27 18.01 -7.88
C CYS A 223 -2.34 19.08 -7.56
N LYS A 224 -3.03 18.99 -6.41
CA LYS A 224 -4.00 20.01 -5.97
C LYS A 224 -3.34 21.38 -5.84
N GLN A 225 -2.18 21.46 -5.19
CA GLN A 225 -1.44 22.72 -5.08
C GLN A 225 -1.07 23.31 -6.44
N ALA A 226 -0.68 22.47 -7.41
CA ALA A 226 -0.33 22.90 -8.76
C ALA A 226 -1.53 23.43 -9.57
N MET A 227 -2.77 23.07 -9.21
CA MET A 227 -3.99 23.60 -9.83
C MET A 227 -4.40 24.98 -9.28
N GLY A 228 -3.69 25.52 -8.29
CA GLY A 228 -4.02 26.81 -7.70
C GLY A 228 -5.20 26.77 -6.74
N ASP A 229 -5.59 25.59 -6.26
CA ASP A 229 -6.56 25.41 -5.17
C ASP A 229 -5.82 25.61 -3.83
N PRO A 230 -5.98 26.77 -3.15
CA PRO A 230 -5.23 27.05 -1.95
C PRO A 230 -5.76 26.19 -0.80
N LEU A 231 -5.06 25.10 -0.51
CA LEU A 231 -5.27 24.32 0.71
C LEU A 231 -5.10 25.25 1.92
N GLU A 232 -6.12 25.31 2.79
CA GLU A 232 -6.19 26.28 3.88
C GLU A 232 -4.88 26.40 4.67
N GLY A 233 -4.38 27.64 4.79
CA GLY A 233 -3.29 27.99 5.70
C GLY A 233 -1.85 27.76 5.24
N MET A 234 -1.59 27.46 3.96
CA MET A 234 -0.20 27.38 3.43
C MET A 234 -0.01 28.21 2.16
N LYS A 235 0.96 29.14 2.18
CA LYS A 235 1.42 29.83 0.96
C LYS A 235 1.93 28.77 -0.03
N ALA A 236 1.55 28.91 -1.30
CA ALA A 236 2.18 28.14 -2.38
C ALA A 236 3.70 28.17 -2.21
N PRO A 237 4.42 27.04 -2.35
CA PRO A 237 5.87 27.06 -2.22
C PRO A 237 6.42 28.11 -3.19
N GLY A 238 6.98 29.19 -2.66
CA GLY A 238 7.44 30.37 -3.41
C GLY A 238 8.56 30.10 -4.42
N ASN A 239 8.91 28.83 -4.64
CA ASN A 239 10.00 28.35 -5.48
C ASN A 239 9.49 27.33 -6.51
N CYS A 240 8.46 27.68 -7.28
CA CYS A 240 8.17 26.95 -8.50
C CYS A 240 9.35 27.12 -9.48
N ILE A 241 9.98 26.02 -9.90
CA ILE A 241 11.11 26.02 -10.85
C ILE A 241 10.68 26.50 -12.24
N CYS A 242 9.37 26.56 -12.52
CA CYS A 242 8.81 27.15 -13.73
C CYS A 242 9.33 28.56 -14.09
N LYS A 243 9.89 29.32 -13.12
CA LYS A 243 10.55 30.60 -13.39
C LYS A 243 11.91 30.48 -14.11
N TYR A 244 12.44 29.27 -14.27
CA TYR A 244 13.73 28.98 -14.90
C TYR A 244 13.59 28.17 -16.20
N ASP A 245 12.39 28.10 -16.79
CA ASP A 245 12.22 27.53 -18.14
C ASP A 245 12.73 28.54 -19.19
N ASP A 246 13.45 28.08 -20.21
CA ASP A 246 14.28 28.84 -21.18
C ASP A 246 13.52 29.85 -22.10
N ARG A 247 12.31 30.29 -21.72
CA ARG A 247 11.57 31.33 -22.44
C ARG A 247 11.77 32.66 -21.74
N GLY A 248 12.49 33.56 -22.43
CA GLY A 248 12.91 34.86 -21.94
C GLY A 248 11.79 35.75 -21.40
N PRO A 249 12.15 36.83 -20.68
CA PRO A 249 11.22 37.64 -19.91
C PRO A 249 10.54 38.67 -20.82
N GLU A 250 9.57 38.25 -21.62
CA GLU A 250 8.60 39.17 -22.23
C GLU A 250 7.20 38.58 -22.02
N ASP A 251 6.26 39.44 -21.61
CA ASP A 251 4.85 39.17 -21.28
C ASP A 251 4.50 38.76 -19.83
N SER A 252 4.92 39.59 -18.87
CA SER A 252 4.29 39.66 -17.55
C SER A 252 3.06 40.57 -17.59
N GLN A 253 1.89 40.07 -18.00
CA GLN A 253 0.59 40.71 -17.67
C GLN A 253 -0.68 39.89 -17.95
N THR A 254 -0.61 38.56 -17.92
CA THR A 254 -1.80 37.70 -17.86
C THR A 254 -1.73 36.78 -16.64
N GLU A 255 -2.89 36.45 -16.08
CA GLU A 255 -3.11 35.71 -14.83
C GLU A 255 -2.08 34.59 -14.57
N ASN A 256 -1.67 34.44 -13.29
CA ASN A 256 -0.65 33.51 -12.77
C ASN A 256 -0.96 32.01 -13.01
N HIS A 257 -1.20 31.58 -14.25
CA HIS A 257 -1.23 30.18 -14.63
C HIS A 257 0.19 29.72 -14.91
N CYS A 258 0.88 29.31 -13.84
CA CYS A 258 2.10 28.54 -14.01
C CYS A 258 1.78 27.25 -14.78
N ASN A 259 2.30 27.13 -16.01
CA ASN A 259 2.27 25.87 -16.75
C ASN A 259 3.32 24.93 -16.14
N HIS A 260 2.91 24.19 -15.10
CA HIS A 260 3.79 23.28 -14.37
C HIS A 260 4.31 22.17 -15.28
N SER A 261 5.60 21.88 -15.21
CA SER A 261 6.21 20.72 -15.86
C SER A 261 6.28 19.50 -14.93
N LEU A 262 6.45 18.28 -15.49
CA LEU A 262 6.65 17.07 -14.66
C LEU A 262 7.87 17.23 -13.74
N THR A 263 8.98 17.78 -14.23
CA THR A 263 10.18 18.06 -13.42
C THR A 263 9.85 18.99 -12.27
N CYS A 264 9.03 20.04 -12.51
CA CYS A 264 8.60 20.94 -11.46
C CYS A 264 7.75 20.23 -10.40
N LEU A 265 6.79 19.39 -10.81
CA LEU A 265 5.95 18.62 -9.89
C LEU A 265 6.78 17.67 -9.02
N VAL A 266 7.77 16.99 -9.61
CA VAL A 266 8.69 16.10 -8.88
C VAL A 266 9.56 16.89 -7.91
N HIS A 267 10.09 18.05 -8.33
CA HIS A 267 10.83 18.93 -7.42
C HIS A 267 9.95 19.42 -6.26
N SER A 268 8.72 19.84 -6.53
CA SER A 268 7.76 20.26 -5.51
C SER A 268 7.46 19.13 -4.53
N PHE A 269 7.24 17.91 -5.01
CA PHE A 269 7.00 16.73 -4.17
C PHE A 269 8.13 16.52 -3.15
N PHE A 270 9.37 16.41 -3.62
CA PHE A 270 10.50 16.18 -2.72
C PHE A 270 10.79 17.38 -1.83
N GLY A 271 10.74 18.61 -2.38
CA GLY A 271 10.98 19.83 -1.64
C GLY A 271 9.99 20.02 -0.48
N LEU A 272 8.71 19.79 -0.75
CA LEU A 272 7.63 19.90 0.22
C LEU A 272 7.77 18.84 1.31
N PHE A 273 7.79 17.55 0.96
CA PHE A 273 7.73 16.49 1.96
C PHE A 273 9.04 16.25 2.71
N ALA A 274 10.19 16.63 2.13
CA ALA A 274 11.46 16.67 2.88
C ALA A 274 11.48 17.75 3.97
N SER A 275 10.64 18.78 3.84
CA SER A 275 10.57 19.93 4.75
C SER A 275 9.25 20.00 5.52
N TRP A 276 8.37 19.00 5.35
CA TRP A 276 7.06 18.98 5.96
C TRP A 276 7.17 18.86 7.49
N PRO A 277 6.40 19.63 8.26
CA PRO A 277 6.50 19.66 9.73
C PRO A 277 5.81 18.46 10.37
N TRP A 278 6.28 17.24 10.09
CA TRP A 278 5.79 16.01 10.71
C TRP A 278 5.87 16.10 12.24
N PRO A 279 4.80 15.75 13.00
CA PRO A 279 3.66 14.92 12.58
C PRO A 279 2.42 15.70 12.12
N LYS A 280 2.53 16.97 11.66
CA LYS A 280 1.37 17.68 11.09
C LYS A 280 0.71 16.82 9.98
N PRO A 281 -0.61 16.60 9.99
CA PRO A 281 -1.26 15.71 9.04
C PRO A 281 -1.26 16.29 7.62
N VAL A 282 -1.11 15.43 6.62
CA VAL A 282 -1.37 15.76 5.21
C VAL A 282 -2.83 15.44 4.89
N ILE A 283 -3.60 16.47 4.57
CA ILE A 283 -5.03 16.41 4.24
C ILE A 283 -5.24 17.14 2.90
N ILE A 284 -5.94 16.51 1.95
CA ILE A 284 -6.16 17.06 0.60
C ILE A 284 -7.43 17.90 0.55
N ASP A 285 -8.55 17.39 1.07
CA ASP A 285 -9.84 18.06 1.02
C ASP A 285 -10.43 18.16 2.44
N PRO A 286 -11.25 19.19 2.74
CA PRO A 286 -11.95 19.28 4.01
C PRO A 286 -12.75 18.01 4.27
N GLN A 287 -12.59 17.44 5.46
CA GLN A 287 -13.33 16.25 5.87
C GLN A 287 -14.80 16.61 6.05
N ARG A 288 -15.69 15.93 5.32
CA ARG A 288 -17.15 16.12 5.40
C ARG A 288 -17.75 14.90 6.09
N TYR A 289 -18.35 15.09 7.25
CA TYR A 289 -18.96 14.02 8.04
C TYR A 289 -20.41 14.36 8.40
N SER A 290 -21.24 13.33 8.52
CA SER A 290 -22.44 13.38 9.37
C SER A 290 -22.01 13.11 10.81
N SER A 291 -22.66 13.72 11.79
CA SER A 291 -22.31 13.57 13.22
C SER A 291 -22.26 12.11 13.67
N GLU A 292 -23.16 11.28 13.14
CA GLU A 292 -23.30 9.85 13.46
C GLU A 292 -22.17 8.95 12.93
N MET A 293 -21.39 9.42 11.94
CA MET A 293 -20.33 8.62 11.28
C MET A 293 -18.91 9.13 11.56
N SER A 294 -18.80 10.16 12.40
CA SER A 294 -17.53 10.83 12.70
C SER A 294 -16.52 9.93 13.42
N GLU A 295 -16.99 9.00 14.27
CA GLU A 295 -16.16 8.06 15.04
C GLU A 295 -15.31 7.10 14.17
N MET A 296 -15.68 6.91 12.90
CA MET A 296 -14.92 6.09 11.96
C MET A 296 -13.70 6.80 11.37
N CYS A 297 -13.65 8.13 11.50
CA CYS A 297 -12.60 8.94 10.89
C CYS A 297 -11.41 9.08 11.83
N TRP A 298 -10.24 9.26 11.24
CA TRP A 298 -9.04 9.60 11.99
C TRP A 298 -9.15 11.02 12.52
N ASP A 299 -8.81 11.18 13.79
CA ASP A 299 -8.55 12.46 14.44
C ASP A 299 -7.20 12.40 15.18
N SER A 300 -6.61 13.58 15.39
CA SER A 300 -5.29 13.69 16.02
C SER A 300 -5.28 13.47 17.53
N GLU A 301 -6.41 13.67 18.21
CA GLU A 301 -6.50 13.55 19.68
C GLU A 301 -6.51 12.07 20.10
N SER A 302 -7.22 11.23 19.35
CA SER A 302 -7.26 9.77 19.55
C SER A 302 -5.97 9.09 19.09
N ASN A 303 -5.17 9.73 18.23
CA ASN A 303 -3.97 9.13 17.61
C ASN A 303 -2.69 9.98 17.84
N PRO A 304 -2.32 10.29 19.09
CA PRO A 304 -1.21 11.21 19.40
C PRO A 304 0.18 10.66 19.06
N HIS A 305 0.28 9.35 18.80
CA HIS A 305 1.54 8.66 18.51
C HIS A 305 1.85 8.54 17.02
N ASP A 306 0.94 8.98 16.14
CA ASP A 306 1.16 8.90 14.71
C ASP A 306 2.33 9.78 14.25
N LEU A 307 3.26 9.16 13.53
CA LEU A 307 4.53 9.77 13.17
C LEU A 307 4.49 10.54 11.84
N MET A 308 3.64 10.08 10.92
CA MET A 308 3.44 10.65 9.59
C MET A 308 1.97 10.54 9.18
N PRO A 309 1.03 11.29 9.79
CA PRO A 309 -0.38 11.16 9.44
C PRO A 309 -0.62 11.62 8.01
N ILE A 310 -1.08 10.70 7.16
CA ILE A 310 -1.40 10.96 5.75
C ILE A 310 -2.82 10.47 5.52
N ILE A 311 -3.76 11.40 5.43
CA ILE A 311 -5.19 11.09 5.55
C ILE A 311 -5.77 10.83 4.16
N THR A 312 -6.50 9.71 4.01
CA THR A 312 -7.20 9.41 2.76
C THR A 312 -8.23 10.50 2.44
N PRO A 313 -8.43 10.88 1.17
CA PRO A 313 -9.35 11.96 0.78
C PRO A 313 -10.82 11.52 0.73
N VAL A 314 -11.09 10.24 1.01
CA VAL A 314 -12.43 9.64 0.97
C VAL A 314 -12.80 9.07 2.32
N PHE A 315 -14.10 8.98 2.59
CA PHE A 315 -14.63 8.37 3.79
C PHE A 315 -14.40 6.84 3.82
N PRO A 316 -14.06 6.25 4.98
CA PRO A 316 -13.67 6.92 6.21
C PRO A 316 -12.29 7.57 6.03
N TYR A 317 -12.13 8.81 6.49
CA TYR A 317 -10.88 9.56 6.37
C TYR A 317 -9.86 8.97 7.33
N ILE A 318 -9.03 8.01 6.89
CA ILE A 318 -8.11 7.25 7.75
C ILE A 318 -6.66 7.61 7.49
N ASN A 319 -5.80 7.44 8.50
CA ASN A 319 -4.36 7.56 8.31
C ASN A 319 -3.81 6.37 7.51
N ALA A 320 -3.42 6.60 6.26
CA ALA A 320 -2.83 5.59 5.37
C ALA A 320 -1.38 5.20 5.73
N ALA A 321 -0.79 5.85 6.74
CA ALA A 321 0.58 5.62 7.21
C ALA A 321 0.65 5.33 8.72
N TYR A 322 -0.44 4.82 9.31
CA TYR A 322 -0.55 4.45 10.74
C TYR A 322 0.48 3.40 11.21
N THR A 323 1.09 2.67 10.28
CA THR A 323 2.09 1.63 10.59
C THR A 323 3.51 2.15 10.68
N VAL A 324 3.73 3.44 10.37
CA VAL A 324 5.06 4.04 10.34
C VAL A 324 5.72 3.97 11.72
N ARG A 325 6.96 3.46 11.76
CA ARG A 325 7.80 3.33 12.96
C ARG A 325 8.81 4.47 13.02
N ARG A 326 9.49 4.61 14.17
CA ARG A 326 10.53 5.63 14.36
C ARG A 326 11.65 5.51 13.32
N VAL A 327 12.19 4.31 13.11
CA VAL A 327 13.28 4.11 12.14
C VAL A 327 12.80 4.32 10.71
N THR A 328 11.64 3.80 10.33
CA THR A 328 11.16 3.91 8.95
C THR A 328 10.74 5.33 8.60
N ARG A 329 10.21 6.11 9.55
CA ARG A 329 10.04 7.56 9.41
C ARG A 329 11.37 8.22 9.06
N GLN A 330 12.42 7.92 9.82
CA GLN A 330 13.74 8.51 9.58
C GLN A 330 14.28 8.14 8.18
N ILE A 331 14.19 6.87 7.79
CA ILE A 331 14.57 6.40 6.44
C ILE A 331 13.78 7.15 5.35
N VAL A 332 12.47 7.30 5.52
CA VAL A 332 11.62 8.03 4.58
C VAL A 332 12.05 9.49 4.47
N LEU A 333 12.33 10.17 5.59
CA LEU A 333 12.79 11.55 5.59
C LEU A 333 14.15 11.70 4.90
N ASP A 334 15.06 10.77 5.13
CA ASP A 334 16.39 10.79 4.51
C ASP A 334 16.32 10.53 3.00
N GLU A 335 15.45 9.63 2.55
CA GLU A 335 15.20 9.39 1.13
C GLU A 335 14.45 10.55 0.45
N LEU A 336 13.54 11.23 1.16
CA LEU A 336 12.90 12.46 0.66
C LEU A 336 13.92 13.60 0.50
N LYS A 337 14.82 13.78 1.48
CA LYS A 337 15.93 14.76 1.38
C LYS A 337 16.89 14.40 0.25
N ARG A 338 17.29 13.13 0.14
CA ARG A 338 18.09 12.62 -0.98
C ARG A 338 17.43 12.91 -2.31
N GLY A 339 16.13 12.63 -2.44
CA GLY A 339 15.36 12.91 -3.65
C GLY A 339 15.33 14.41 -3.97
N ARG A 340 15.10 15.27 -2.98
CA ARG A 340 15.14 16.74 -3.14
C ARG A 340 16.48 17.21 -3.68
N ASP A 341 17.57 16.75 -3.08
CA ASP A 341 18.92 17.18 -3.43
C ASP A 341 19.32 16.65 -4.82
N ILE A 342 18.96 15.41 -5.17
CA ILE A 342 19.15 14.86 -6.52
C ILE A 342 18.36 15.65 -7.56
N VAL A 343 17.07 15.93 -7.32
CA VAL A 343 16.22 16.63 -8.29
C VAL A 343 16.71 18.06 -8.51
N ARG A 344 17.26 18.73 -7.48
CA ARG A 344 17.94 20.02 -7.62
C ARG A 344 19.19 19.92 -8.49
N SER A 345 20.06 18.94 -8.27
CA SER A 345 21.24 18.72 -9.12
C SER A 345 20.88 18.29 -10.55
N VAL A 346 19.77 17.58 -10.76
CA VAL A 346 19.26 17.28 -12.10
C VAL A 346 18.78 18.57 -12.78
N ALA A 347 18.13 19.47 -12.04
CA ALA A 347 17.69 20.76 -12.54
C ALA A 347 18.87 21.68 -12.92
N SER A 348 20.01 21.60 -12.24
CA SER A 348 21.25 22.31 -12.60
C SER A 348 22.11 21.60 -13.65
N GLY A 349 21.71 20.40 -14.11
CA GLY A 349 22.43 19.62 -15.11
C GLY A 349 23.62 18.80 -14.59
N GLU A 350 23.85 18.75 -13.27
CA GLU A 350 24.95 18.03 -12.63
C GLU A 350 24.71 16.52 -12.52
N LYS A 351 23.45 16.09 -12.42
CA LYS A 351 23.06 14.69 -12.21
C LYS A 351 22.01 14.23 -13.22
N ASN A 352 21.84 12.92 -13.31
CA ASN A 352 20.81 12.26 -14.14
C ASN A 352 19.71 11.63 -13.29
N TRP A 353 18.52 11.45 -13.89
CA TRP A 353 17.37 10.83 -13.24
C TRP A 353 17.62 9.42 -12.68
N ASN A 354 18.56 8.67 -13.25
CA ASN A 354 18.95 7.34 -12.77
C ASN A 354 19.37 7.33 -11.29
N GLU A 355 19.97 8.41 -10.81
CA GLU A 355 20.35 8.56 -9.41
C GLU A 355 19.13 8.49 -8.49
N LEU A 356 18.01 9.10 -8.90
CA LEU A 356 16.78 9.08 -8.11
C LEU A 356 16.26 7.65 -7.93
N PHE A 357 16.31 6.86 -9.00
CA PHE A 357 15.77 5.50 -9.09
C PHE A 357 16.79 4.39 -8.81
N GLN A 358 17.94 4.73 -8.25
CA GLN A 358 18.94 3.74 -7.86
C GLN A 358 18.31 2.68 -6.95
N GLN A 359 18.50 1.40 -7.28
CA GLN A 359 17.93 0.30 -6.51
C GLN A 359 18.56 0.23 -5.12
N TYR A 360 17.71 0.10 -4.10
CA TYR A 360 18.10 -0.19 -2.74
C TYR A 360 18.22 -1.70 -2.55
N ASP A 361 19.28 -2.12 -1.87
CA ASP A 361 19.49 -3.53 -1.54
C ASP A 361 19.89 -3.69 -0.07
N LEU A 362 18.99 -4.31 0.69
CA LEU A 362 19.13 -4.58 2.11
C LEU A 362 20.41 -5.38 2.43
N ARG A 363 20.90 -6.21 1.50
CA ARG A 363 22.10 -7.06 1.67
C ARG A 363 23.40 -6.25 1.73
N TYR A 364 23.39 -5.02 1.22
CA TYR A 364 24.56 -4.14 1.22
C TYR A 364 24.45 -2.99 2.21
N GLU A 365 23.26 -2.69 2.71
CA GLU A 365 23.04 -1.62 3.69
C GLU A 365 23.59 -1.96 5.07
N TYR A 366 23.33 -3.18 5.54
CA TYR A 366 23.64 -3.59 6.91
C TYR A 366 24.90 -4.45 6.99
N ARG A 367 25.39 -4.63 8.22
CA ARG A 367 26.49 -5.57 8.53
C ARG A 367 26.01 -6.77 9.34
N HIS A 368 24.91 -6.61 10.05
CA HIS A 368 24.35 -7.60 10.97
C HIS A 368 22.97 -8.02 10.45
N TYR A 369 22.76 -9.33 10.34
CA TYR A 369 21.54 -9.90 9.79
C TYR A 369 21.01 -11.00 10.71
N ILE A 370 19.69 -11.08 10.84
CA ILE A 370 18.98 -12.25 11.37
C ILE A 370 18.13 -12.81 10.25
N PHE A 371 18.36 -14.07 9.89
CA PHE A 371 17.48 -14.82 9.02
C PHE A 371 16.45 -15.53 9.88
N ILE A 372 15.17 -15.38 9.56
CA ILE A 372 14.06 -16.05 10.23
C ILE A 372 13.47 -17.02 9.22
N THR A 373 13.41 -18.30 9.56
CA THR A 373 12.89 -19.36 8.68
C THR A 373 11.67 -19.99 9.31
N PHE A 374 10.55 -19.94 8.61
CA PHE A 374 9.32 -20.67 8.92
C PHE A 374 9.24 -21.92 8.05
N LYS A 375 9.06 -23.07 8.67
CA LYS A 375 8.82 -24.36 7.99
C LYS A 375 7.36 -24.79 8.13
N ALA A 376 6.67 -24.84 7.00
CA ALA A 376 5.31 -25.35 6.89
C ALA A 376 5.30 -26.83 6.46
N VAL A 377 4.22 -27.54 6.79
CA VAL A 377 3.97 -28.93 6.36
C VAL A 377 3.11 -29.00 5.09
N SER A 378 2.56 -27.86 4.64
CA SER A 378 1.77 -27.77 3.42
C SER A 378 1.80 -26.35 2.83
N GLN A 379 1.45 -26.22 1.55
CA GLN A 379 1.27 -24.92 0.89
C GLN A 379 0.19 -24.07 1.58
N ASN A 380 -0.87 -24.69 2.07
CA ASN A 380 -1.95 -23.98 2.77
C ASN A 380 -1.44 -23.34 4.07
N GLU A 381 -0.71 -24.11 4.88
CA GLU A 381 -0.09 -23.59 6.10
C GLU A 381 0.93 -22.49 5.78
N LEU A 382 1.75 -22.68 4.73
CA LEU A 382 2.70 -21.65 4.28
C LEU A 382 2.00 -20.33 3.93
N ASN A 383 0.84 -20.39 3.30
CA ASN A 383 0.07 -19.21 2.92
C ASN A 383 -0.59 -18.54 4.14
N VAL A 384 -1.25 -19.31 5.00
CA VAL A 384 -2.00 -18.80 6.15
C VAL A 384 -1.06 -18.34 7.26
N VAL A 385 -0.24 -19.25 7.80
CA VAL A 385 0.66 -18.96 8.92
C VAL A 385 1.83 -18.08 8.48
N GLY A 386 2.38 -18.31 7.28
CA GLY A 386 3.40 -17.42 6.72
C GLY A 386 2.87 -16.00 6.51
N GLY A 387 1.60 -15.86 6.09
CA GLY A 387 0.94 -14.56 5.96
C GLY A 387 0.70 -13.87 7.31
N LEU A 388 0.38 -14.63 8.36
CA LEU A 388 0.32 -14.11 9.73
C LEU A 388 1.69 -13.58 10.18
N ILE A 389 2.78 -14.30 9.89
CA ILE A 389 4.15 -13.86 10.21
C ILE A 389 4.49 -12.60 9.42
N ASP A 390 4.18 -12.52 8.12
CA ASP A 390 4.37 -11.32 7.29
C ASP A 390 3.69 -10.08 7.90
N ALA A 391 2.43 -10.25 8.35
CA ALA A 391 1.65 -9.17 8.95
C ALA A 391 2.18 -8.71 10.32
N ASN A 392 3.01 -9.52 10.98
CA ASN A 392 3.50 -9.27 12.33
C ASN A 392 5.01 -9.06 12.42
N ILE A 393 5.77 -9.20 11.32
CA ILE A 393 7.23 -8.98 11.33
C ILE A 393 7.60 -7.59 11.87
N ARG A 394 6.72 -6.60 11.67
CA ARG A 394 6.84 -5.26 12.25
C ARG A 394 7.00 -5.27 13.76
N VAL A 395 6.27 -6.13 14.47
CA VAL A 395 6.32 -6.23 15.94
C VAL A 395 7.74 -6.58 16.37
N PHE A 396 8.35 -7.58 15.73
CA PHE A 396 9.75 -7.93 16.00
C PHE A 396 10.71 -6.75 15.70
N LEU A 397 10.50 -6.03 14.59
CA LEU A 397 11.32 -4.86 14.27
C LEU A 397 11.18 -3.74 15.31
N GLN A 398 9.99 -3.54 15.88
CA GLN A 398 9.72 -2.57 16.95
C GLN A 398 10.41 -2.96 18.26
N GLU A 399 10.37 -4.24 18.63
CA GLU A 399 11.10 -4.75 19.79
C GLU A 399 12.61 -4.55 19.65
N LEU A 400 13.15 -4.76 18.45
CA LEU A 400 14.56 -4.50 18.17
C LEU A 400 14.92 -3.01 18.25
N GLU A 401 14.01 -2.11 17.87
CA GLU A 401 14.21 -0.64 17.99
C GLU A 401 14.30 -0.16 19.45
N ASN A 402 13.76 -0.94 20.40
CA ASN A 402 13.83 -0.65 21.83
C ASN A 402 15.18 -1.05 22.44
N VAL A 403 15.99 -1.85 21.73
CA VAL A 403 17.35 -2.18 22.16
C VAL A 403 18.27 -1.00 21.88
N GLU A 404 18.77 -0.35 22.93
CA GLU A 404 19.58 0.89 22.87
C GLU A 404 20.70 0.86 21.82
N SER A 405 21.31 -0.31 21.62
CA SER A 405 22.45 -0.48 20.71
C SER A 405 22.09 -0.64 19.24
N ILE A 406 20.80 -0.78 18.91
CA ILE A 406 20.28 -0.97 17.56
C ILE A 406 19.67 0.35 17.09
N THR A 407 20.27 0.95 16.06
CA THR A 407 19.87 2.28 15.58
C THR A 407 18.95 2.24 14.35
N SER A 408 18.95 1.13 13.61
CA SER A 408 18.12 0.97 12.42
C SER A 408 17.83 -0.50 12.15
N THR A 409 16.60 -0.81 11.75
CA THR A 409 16.11 -2.14 11.39
C THR A 409 15.25 -2.10 10.14
N ARG A 410 15.50 -3.05 9.21
CA ARG A 410 14.62 -3.34 8.07
C ARG A 410 14.49 -4.83 7.87
N ALA A 411 13.35 -5.26 7.35
CA ALA A 411 13.14 -6.64 6.94
C ALA A 411 12.97 -6.73 5.42
N ALA A 412 13.16 -7.92 4.87
CA ALA A 412 12.68 -8.27 3.53
C ALA A 412 12.37 -9.76 3.51
N LEU A 413 11.41 -10.16 2.65
CA LEU A 413 11.25 -11.56 2.29
C LEU A 413 12.44 -11.97 1.41
N VAL A 414 13.02 -13.12 1.69
CA VAL A 414 14.02 -13.73 0.81
C VAL A 414 13.28 -14.46 -0.31
N PRO A 415 13.50 -14.12 -1.59
CA PRO A 415 12.86 -14.81 -2.70
C PRO A 415 13.20 -16.30 -2.68
N VAL A 416 12.19 -17.15 -2.87
CA VAL A 416 12.40 -18.59 -3.03
C VAL A 416 13.05 -18.83 -4.40
N ILE A 417 14.29 -19.30 -4.41
CA ILE A 417 14.91 -19.83 -5.63
C ILE A 417 14.45 -21.27 -5.74
N ALA A 418 13.56 -21.56 -6.70
CA ALA A 418 13.13 -22.93 -6.95
C ALA A 418 14.32 -23.73 -7.49
N ASN A 419 14.89 -24.61 -6.65
CA ASN A 419 15.77 -25.67 -7.14
C ASN A 419 14.88 -26.84 -7.53
N GLU A 420 14.94 -27.26 -8.81
CA GLU A 420 14.12 -28.35 -9.37
C GLU A 420 14.33 -29.72 -8.69
N ASN A 421 15.31 -29.86 -7.79
CA ASN A 421 15.74 -31.14 -7.21
C ASN A 421 15.40 -31.34 -5.73
N ASP A 422 14.84 -30.36 -5.03
CA ASP A 422 14.46 -30.53 -3.62
C ASP A 422 12.96 -30.82 -3.48
N ALA A 423 12.63 -31.94 -2.82
CA ALA A 423 11.28 -32.25 -2.38
C ALA A 423 10.66 -31.01 -1.71
N ALA A 424 9.42 -30.66 -2.08
CA ALA A 424 8.75 -29.41 -1.75
C ALA A 424 9.00 -28.92 -0.30
N ASP A 425 10.06 -28.15 -0.10
CA ASP A 425 10.38 -27.54 1.18
C ASP A 425 9.51 -26.29 1.30
N TYR A 426 8.35 -26.45 1.95
CA TYR A 426 7.42 -25.35 2.17
C TYR A 426 7.98 -24.40 3.23
N GLN A 427 8.97 -23.60 2.83
CA GLN A 427 9.62 -22.65 3.71
C GLN A 427 9.40 -21.20 3.28
N ARG A 428 9.33 -20.30 4.27
CA ARG A 428 9.35 -18.86 4.07
C ARG A 428 10.49 -18.28 4.91
N VAL A 429 11.31 -17.44 4.29
CA VAL A 429 12.49 -16.88 4.94
C VAL A 429 12.41 -15.36 4.90
N TRP A 430 12.63 -14.72 6.05
CA TRP A 430 12.80 -13.28 6.17
C TRP A 430 14.24 -12.98 6.54
N VAL A 431 14.77 -11.89 6.00
CA VAL A 431 16.06 -11.32 6.41
C VAL A 431 15.80 -10.01 7.13
N VAL A 432 16.33 -9.86 8.34
CA VAL A 432 16.28 -8.64 9.14
C VAL A 432 17.68 -8.05 9.20
N GLY A 433 17.88 -6.91 8.53
CA GLY A 433 19.11 -6.13 8.60
C GLY A 433 19.09 -5.18 9.79
N MET A 434 20.22 -5.09 10.50
CA MET A 434 20.37 -4.27 11.70
C MET A 434 21.63 -3.41 11.62
N ALA A 435 21.48 -2.12 11.92
CA ALA A 435 22.59 -1.23 12.24
C ALA A 435 22.81 -1.30 13.75
N ILE A 436 23.97 -1.81 14.14
CA ILE A 436 24.36 -1.94 15.54
C ILE A 436 25.51 -0.98 15.81
N GLU A 437 25.38 -0.18 16.85
CA GLU A 437 26.45 0.73 17.25
C GLU A 437 27.72 -0.05 17.58
N PRO A 438 28.88 0.37 17.05
CA PRO A 438 30.13 -0.27 17.36
C PRO A 438 30.47 -0.06 18.84
N GLY A 439 31.17 -1.02 19.45
CA GLY A 439 31.67 -0.88 20.82
C GLY A 439 32.62 0.31 20.97
N PRO A 440 32.83 0.79 22.22
CA PRO A 440 33.68 1.92 22.50
C PRO A 440 35.10 1.69 21.96
N ARG A 441 35.75 2.76 21.51
CA ARG A 441 37.16 2.71 21.12
C ARG A 441 38.02 2.53 22.36
N LEU A 442 38.97 1.61 22.29
CA LEU A 442 39.98 1.36 23.30
C LEU A 442 41.20 2.26 23.05
N PRO A 443 42.07 2.49 24.05
CA PRO A 443 43.26 3.34 23.91
C PRO A 443 44.23 2.89 22.80
N ASP A 444 44.22 1.59 22.46
CA ASP A 444 45.02 1.00 21.38
C ASP A 444 44.43 1.24 19.97
N GLY A 445 43.34 2.00 19.85
CA GLY A 445 42.64 2.28 18.60
C GLY A 445 41.68 1.18 18.15
N THR A 446 41.66 0.02 18.82
CA THR A 446 40.70 -1.06 18.56
C THR A 446 39.33 -0.74 19.17
N ARG A 447 38.34 -1.61 18.97
CA ARG A 447 37.00 -1.45 19.56
C ARG A 447 36.68 -2.63 20.45
N ALA A 448 36.15 -2.33 21.64
CA ALA A 448 35.69 -3.36 22.56
C ALA A 448 34.56 -4.19 21.92
N ARG A 449 34.50 -5.48 22.27
CA ARG A 449 33.41 -6.36 21.85
C ARG A 449 32.13 -5.92 22.54
N LYS A 450 31.13 -5.50 21.76
CA LYS A 450 29.77 -5.22 22.23
C LYS A 450 28.90 -6.44 21.99
N ARG A 451 28.41 -7.07 23.06
CA ARG A 451 27.38 -8.13 22.97
C ARG A 451 26.01 -7.45 23.01
N VAL A 452 25.21 -7.66 21.98
CA VAL A 452 23.82 -7.20 21.93
C VAL A 452 22.95 -8.44 22.04
N ASP A 453 22.14 -8.52 23.09
CA ASP A 453 21.23 -9.63 23.33
C ASP A 453 19.82 -9.24 22.87
N VAL A 454 19.25 -10.03 21.96
CA VAL A 454 17.91 -9.83 21.38
C VAL A 454 16.98 -11.00 21.69
N THR A 455 17.36 -11.88 22.62
CA THR A 455 16.59 -13.08 22.97
C THR A 455 15.20 -12.72 23.47
N ALA A 456 15.08 -11.69 24.32
CA ALA A 456 13.78 -11.20 24.80
C ALA A 456 12.88 -10.68 23.67
N CYS A 457 13.45 -10.00 22.66
CA CYS A 457 12.70 -9.54 21.49
C CYS A 457 12.13 -10.73 20.70
N TRP A 458 12.93 -11.81 20.55
CA TRP A 458 12.48 -13.04 19.90
C TRP A 458 11.38 -13.74 20.68
N ASP A 459 11.54 -13.89 21.99
CA ASP A 459 10.53 -14.54 22.84
C ASP A 459 9.20 -13.77 22.84
N SER A 460 9.26 -12.44 22.91
CA SER A 460 8.08 -11.56 22.79
C SER A 460 7.38 -11.71 21.44
N PHE A 461 8.15 -11.80 20.34
CA PHE A 461 7.60 -12.01 19.01
C PHE A 461 6.89 -13.37 18.89
N ILE A 462 7.53 -14.44 19.36
CA ILE A 462 6.92 -15.78 19.38
C ILE A 462 5.67 -15.81 20.26
N HIS A 463 5.68 -15.14 21.41
CA HIS A 463 4.52 -15.01 22.28
C HIS A 463 3.36 -14.30 21.54
N THR A 464 3.64 -13.18 20.88
CA THR A 464 2.65 -12.42 20.11
C THR A 464 2.01 -13.27 19.01
N LEU A 465 2.82 -14.03 18.26
CA LEU A 465 2.30 -14.95 17.24
C LEU A 465 1.41 -16.04 17.85
N SER A 466 1.85 -16.62 18.97
CA SER A 466 1.11 -17.68 19.66
C SER A 466 -0.22 -17.20 20.24
N GLN A 467 -0.34 -15.92 20.61
CA GLN A 467 -1.63 -15.33 21.02
C GLN A 467 -2.59 -15.16 19.85
N LYS A 468 -2.06 -14.85 18.66
CA LYS A 468 -2.88 -14.66 17.45
C LYS A 468 -3.29 -15.97 16.79
N ASP A 469 -2.45 -16.99 16.89
CA ASP A 469 -2.76 -18.34 16.44
C ASP A 469 -2.28 -19.38 17.47
N PRO A 470 -3.13 -19.71 18.46
CA PRO A 470 -2.81 -20.71 19.49
C PRO A 470 -2.62 -22.13 18.94
N SER A 471 -3.08 -22.41 17.71
CA SER A 471 -3.01 -23.74 17.12
C SER A 471 -1.63 -24.07 16.53
N THR A 472 -0.84 -23.04 16.20
CA THR A 472 0.48 -23.19 15.62
C THR A 472 1.58 -23.21 16.69
N ASN A 473 2.39 -24.27 16.70
CA ASN A 473 3.60 -24.32 17.53
C ASN A 473 4.75 -23.51 16.89
N PHE A 474 4.71 -22.18 17.06
CA PHE A 474 5.72 -21.27 16.51
C PHE A 474 7.14 -21.57 17.00
N LYS A 475 7.32 -21.99 18.26
CA LYS A 475 8.65 -22.34 18.80
C LYS A 475 9.32 -23.49 18.05
N ALA A 476 8.55 -24.46 17.59
CA ALA A 476 9.06 -25.59 16.83
C ALA A 476 9.24 -25.28 15.34
N LYS A 477 8.44 -24.36 14.78
CA LYS A 477 8.38 -24.08 13.34
C LYS A 477 9.20 -22.88 12.88
N LEU A 478 9.49 -21.95 13.78
CA LEU A 478 10.33 -20.78 13.52
C LEU A 478 11.74 -21.01 14.05
N THR A 479 12.72 -20.82 13.17
CA THR A 479 14.13 -20.83 13.51
C THR A 479 14.76 -19.49 13.12
N HIS A 480 15.86 -19.14 13.77
CA HIS A 480 16.62 -17.93 13.40
C HIS A 480 18.12 -18.20 13.32
N GLU A 481 18.80 -17.48 12.43
CA GLU A 481 20.24 -17.56 12.24
C GLU A 481 20.83 -16.14 12.16
N TYR A 482 21.80 -15.86 13.03
CA TYR A 482 22.57 -14.61 12.95
C TYR A 482 23.72 -14.74 11.94
N ARG A 483 23.80 -13.78 11.01
CA ARG A 483 24.93 -13.66 10.07
C ARG A 483 25.53 -12.26 10.12
N LYS A 484 26.86 -12.20 10.06
CA LYS A 484 27.62 -10.96 9.89
C LYS A 484 28.22 -10.92 8.50
N ARG A 485 27.96 -9.85 7.74
CA ARG A 485 28.64 -9.64 6.46
C ARG A 485 30.14 -9.44 6.72
N ARG A 486 30.98 -10.25 6.07
CA ARG A 486 32.43 -10.04 6.06
C ARG A 486 32.72 -8.83 5.17
N GLY A 487 33.61 -7.96 5.66
CA GLY A 487 33.95 -6.69 5.01
C GLY A 487 34.73 -6.88 3.73
#